data_AF-A0AAI9V6C8-F1
#
_entry.id   AF-A0AAI9V6C8-F1
#
_cell.length_a   1.000
_cell.length_b   1.000
_cell.length_c   1.000
_cell.angle_alpha   90.00
_cell.angle_beta   90.00
_cell.angle_gamma   90.00
#
_symmetry.space_group_name_H-M   'P 1'
#
loop_
_entity.id
_entity.type
_entity.pdbx_description
1 polymer ?
#
loop_
_entity_poly.entity_id
_entity_poly.type
_entity_poly.pdbx_seq_one_letter_code
_entity_poly.pdbx_strand_id
1 'polypeptide(L)'
;MISPDHSLTFSNSASKSFELTQHNVPTSPDVRMIQDISQATLTPRDGESVMSWTKGCYFGKSGFDDVMLCWQELEALTSFCIGIESPERGFFKPIRSHWKVKYNDGTTIKDWFFPSDDPSDPYTFPSSMDVDISITSHSVKDQLELKITIKDKTPNAELKS
;
A
#
# COMPACT_ATOMS: atom_id res chain seq x y z
N MET A 1 7.66 -7.26 -23.12
CA MET A 1 7.70 -6.91 -21.69
C MET A 1 6.36 -7.34 -21.12
N ILE A 2 6.34 -8.08 -20.00
CA ILE A 2 5.09 -8.54 -19.38
C ILE A 2 4.61 -7.40 -18.47
N SER A 3 3.41 -6.88 -18.68
CA SER A 3 2.82 -5.91 -17.76
C SER A 3 2.40 -6.62 -16.47
N PRO A 4 2.69 -6.06 -15.29
CA PRO A 4 2.22 -6.64 -14.03
C PRO A 4 0.69 -6.60 -13.94
N ASP A 5 0.13 -7.60 -13.27
CA ASP A 5 -1.29 -7.57 -12.88
C ASP A 5 -1.43 -6.70 -11.61
N HIS A 6 -0.44 -6.76 -10.73
CA HIS A 6 -0.46 -6.02 -9.46
C HIS A 6 0.82 -5.23 -9.27
N SER A 7 0.70 -4.01 -8.78
CA SER A 7 1.86 -3.21 -8.39
C SER A 7 1.60 -2.30 -7.19
N LEU A 8 2.66 -2.08 -6.42
CA LEU A 8 2.75 -1.15 -5.31
C LEU A 8 3.97 -0.26 -5.56
N THR A 9 3.76 1.04 -5.74
CA THR A 9 4.83 2.03 -5.85
C THR A 9 4.76 2.97 -4.66
N PHE A 10 5.84 3.02 -3.88
CA PHE A 10 6.02 3.94 -2.77
C PHE A 10 6.95 5.06 -3.20
N SER A 11 6.52 6.30 -3.03
CA SER A 11 7.35 7.50 -3.24
C SER A 11 7.38 8.32 -1.95
N ASN A 12 8.56 8.41 -1.34
CA ASN A 12 8.82 9.20 -0.14
C ASN A 12 9.50 10.52 -0.49
N SER A 13 8.72 11.60 -0.43
CA SER A 13 9.21 12.98 -0.57
C SER A 13 9.25 13.75 0.76
N ALA A 14 8.86 13.09 1.86
CA ALA A 14 8.96 13.65 3.20
C ALA A 14 10.41 13.70 3.69
N SER A 15 10.69 14.55 4.67
CA SER A 15 11.98 14.59 5.36
C SER A 15 12.21 13.38 6.27
N LYS A 16 11.16 12.62 6.57
CA LYS A 16 11.17 11.46 7.44
C LYS A 16 11.53 10.18 6.68
N SER A 17 12.20 9.25 7.34
CA SER A 17 12.49 7.90 6.83
C SER A 17 11.48 6.88 7.36
N PHE A 18 11.19 5.86 6.57
CA PHE A 18 10.31 4.78 6.96
C PHE A 18 10.99 3.43 6.75
N GLU A 19 10.93 2.54 7.73
CA GLU A 19 11.45 1.19 7.64
C GLU A 19 10.32 0.17 7.47
N LEU A 20 10.55 -0.81 6.60
CA LEU A 20 9.67 -1.94 6.35
C LEU A 20 9.82 -2.92 7.51
N THR A 21 8.85 -2.92 8.42
CA THR A 21 8.90 -3.73 9.64
C THR A 21 8.17 -5.06 9.49
N GLN A 22 7.19 -5.14 8.60
CA GLN A 22 6.47 -6.37 8.28
C GLN A 22 6.19 -6.43 6.79
N HIS A 23 6.45 -7.59 6.19
CA HIS A 23 6.08 -7.85 4.81
C HIS A 23 5.62 -9.29 4.64
N ASN A 24 4.67 -9.49 3.72
CA ASN A 24 4.32 -10.79 3.18
C ASN A 24 4.37 -10.68 1.65
N VAL A 25 5.22 -11.50 1.04
CA VAL A 25 5.29 -11.64 -0.42
C VAL A 25 4.46 -12.86 -0.83
N PRO A 26 3.77 -12.84 -1.99
CA PRO A 26 2.99 -13.99 -2.42
C PRO A 26 3.91 -15.19 -2.69
N THR A 27 3.45 -16.39 -2.32
CA THR A 27 4.29 -17.60 -2.35
C THR A 27 3.77 -18.70 -3.25
N SER A 28 2.57 -18.55 -3.85
CA SER A 28 2.01 -19.56 -4.74
C SER A 28 2.89 -19.74 -6.00
N PRO A 29 3.11 -20.98 -6.46
CA PRO A 29 4.03 -21.29 -7.57
C PRO A 29 3.64 -20.69 -8.92
N ASP A 30 2.39 -20.25 -9.08
CA ASP A 30 1.89 -19.55 -10.26
C ASP A 30 2.06 -18.03 -10.18
N VAL A 31 2.46 -17.48 -9.03
CA VAL A 31 2.85 -16.08 -8.91
C VAL A 31 4.23 -15.90 -9.53
N ARG A 32 4.31 -14.96 -10.46
CA ARG A 32 5.58 -14.51 -11.01
C ARG A 32 5.86 -13.10 -10.54
N MET A 33 6.80 -12.98 -9.61
CA MET A 33 7.40 -11.71 -9.23
C MET A 33 8.12 -11.09 -10.43
N ILE A 34 7.82 -9.82 -10.72
CA ILE A 34 8.49 -9.03 -11.76
C ILE A 34 9.51 -8.11 -11.11
N GLN A 35 9.12 -7.44 -10.02
CA GLN A 35 9.99 -6.62 -9.19
C GLN A 35 9.68 -6.88 -7.72
N ASP A 36 10.72 -7.14 -6.94
CA ASP A 36 10.62 -7.29 -5.50
C ASP A 36 11.00 -5.99 -4.79
N ILE A 37 10.59 -5.84 -3.54
CA ILE A 37 10.92 -4.71 -2.70
C ILE A 37 12.39 -4.79 -2.30
N SER A 38 13.25 -4.11 -3.07
CA SER A 38 14.70 -4.21 -2.93
C SER A 38 15.25 -3.41 -1.73
N GLN A 39 14.47 -2.45 -1.22
CA GLN A 39 14.85 -1.57 -0.13
C GLN A 39 13.88 -1.71 1.04
N ALA A 40 14.43 -2.13 2.19
CA ALA A 40 13.69 -2.16 3.45
C ALA A 40 13.51 -0.76 4.07
N THR A 41 14.12 0.28 3.51
CA THR A 41 14.02 1.64 4.03
C THR A 41 13.65 2.60 2.90
N LEU A 42 12.55 3.34 3.05
CA LEU A 42 12.22 4.46 2.19
C LEU A 42 13.05 5.66 2.64
N THR A 43 14.10 5.97 1.87
CA THR A 43 14.98 7.10 2.16
C THR A 43 14.20 8.41 2.15
N PRO A 44 14.57 9.38 2.99
CA PRO A 44 13.93 10.69 3.00
C PRO A 44 14.17 11.43 1.67
N ARG A 45 13.22 12.30 1.31
CA ARG A 45 13.20 13.18 0.13
C ARG A 45 13.13 12.51 -1.25
N ASP A 46 13.88 11.44 -1.47
CA ASP A 46 14.05 10.79 -2.78
C ASP A 46 13.90 9.26 -2.72
N GLY A 47 13.20 8.73 -1.71
CA GLY A 47 12.99 7.28 -1.58
C GLY A 47 11.92 6.78 -2.54
N GLU A 48 12.26 5.79 -3.37
CA GLU A 48 11.29 5.05 -4.18
C GLU A 48 11.47 3.55 -3.98
N SER A 49 10.35 2.85 -3.82
CA SER A 49 10.35 1.39 -3.76
C SER A 49 9.16 0.85 -4.53
N VAL A 50 9.40 -0.21 -5.31
CA VAL A 50 8.39 -0.80 -6.19
C VAL A 50 8.35 -2.30 -5.98
N MET A 51 7.14 -2.83 -5.84
CA MET A 51 6.86 -4.27 -5.86
C MET A 51 5.82 -4.53 -6.94
N SER A 52 6.07 -5.49 -7.82
CA SER A 52 5.13 -5.86 -8.88
C SER A 52 5.19 -7.35 -9.21
N TRP A 53 4.04 -7.91 -9.51
CA TRP A 53 3.90 -9.34 -9.80
C TRP A 53 2.74 -9.58 -10.77
N THR A 54 2.74 -10.79 -11.30
CA THR A 54 1.63 -11.34 -12.08
C THR A 54 1.15 -12.60 -11.39
N LYS A 55 -0.16 -12.79 -11.37
CA LYS A 55 -0.78 -13.99 -10.82
C LYS A 55 -1.97 -14.32 -11.71
N GLY A 56 -1.97 -15.53 -12.27
CA GLY A 56 -3.11 -15.99 -13.06
C GLY A 56 -4.41 -15.90 -12.26
N CYS A 57 -5.52 -15.57 -12.90
CA CYS A 57 -6.83 -15.52 -12.25
C CYS A 57 -7.31 -16.94 -11.88
N TYR A 58 -6.99 -17.43 -10.68
CA TYR A 58 -7.40 -18.75 -10.22
C TYR A 58 -8.59 -18.73 -9.24
N PHE A 59 -9.29 -19.87 -9.20
CA PHE A 59 -10.40 -20.13 -8.28
C PHE A 59 -9.87 -20.52 -6.90
N GLY A 60 -10.40 -19.88 -5.86
CA GLY A 60 -10.19 -20.27 -4.46
C GLY A 60 -9.59 -19.14 -3.64
N LYS A 61 -10.12 -18.95 -2.42
CA LYS A 61 -9.52 -18.05 -1.44
C LYS A 61 -8.15 -18.61 -1.07
N SER A 62 -7.10 -17.88 -1.37
CA SER A 62 -5.77 -18.16 -0.86
C SER A 62 -5.26 -16.88 -0.22
N GLY A 63 -5.53 -16.72 1.09
CA GLY A 63 -4.87 -15.67 1.88
C GLY A 63 -3.34 -15.83 1.94
N PHE A 64 -2.80 -16.93 1.40
CA PHE A 64 -1.36 -17.14 1.21
C PHE A 64 -0.75 -16.22 0.14
N ASP A 65 -1.59 -15.61 -0.70
CA ASP A 65 -1.16 -14.73 -1.79
C ASP A 65 -1.58 -13.28 -1.59
N ASP A 66 -2.03 -12.93 -0.39
CA ASP A 66 -2.24 -11.55 -0.01
C ASP A 66 -0.87 -10.88 0.19
N VAL A 67 -0.68 -9.74 -0.47
CA VAL A 67 0.46 -8.89 -0.16
C VAL A 67 0.11 -8.04 1.05
N MET A 68 1.05 -7.93 1.98
CA MET A 68 0.94 -7.03 3.13
C MET A 68 2.30 -6.37 3.33
N LEU A 69 2.35 -5.05 3.37
CA LEU A 69 3.56 -4.28 3.61
C LEU A 69 3.28 -3.23 4.69
N CYS A 70 4.08 -3.21 5.75
CA CYS A 70 3.98 -2.25 6.85
C CYS A 70 5.26 -1.43 6.97
N TRP A 71 5.09 -0.12 6.93
CA TRP A 71 6.15 0.86 7.07
C TRP A 71 6.01 1.60 8.39
N GLN A 72 7.13 1.83 9.08
CA GLN A 72 7.17 2.52 10.36
C GLN A 72 8.17 3.68 10.31
N GLU A 73 7.74 4.84 10.77
CA GLU A 73 8.60 5.99 11.03
C GLU A 73 9.39 5.76 12.32
N LEU A 74 10.69 6.04 12.30
CA LEU A 74 11.59 5.63 13.38
C LEU A 74 11.50 6.51 14.64
N GLU A 75 11.22 7.80 14.49
CA GLU A 75 11.21 8.73 15.62
C GLU A 75 9.88 8.70 16.36
N ALA A 76 8.77 8.88 15.65
CA ALA A 76 7.43 8.95 16.23
C ALA A 76 6.77 7.57 16.41
N LEU A 77 7.37 6.51 15.87
CA LEU A 77 6.82 5.14 15.88
C LEU A 77 5.41 5.05 15.26
N THR A 78 5.04 6.02 14.42
CA THR A 78 3.84 5.96 13.60
C THR A 78 4.06 4.96 12.48
N SER A 79 2.99 4.27 12.08
CA SER A 79 3.08 3.24 11.04
C SER A 79 1.86 3.24 10.15
N PHE A 80 2.07 2.78 8.92
CA PHE A 80 1.00 2.53 7.97
C PHE A 80 1.29 1.23 7.23
N CYS A 81 0.24 0.49 6.92
CA CYS A 81 0.33 -0.74 6.16
C CYS A 81 -0.63 -0.73 4.99
N ILE A 82 -0.19 -1.33 3.89
CA ILE A 82 -0.99 -1.56 2.68
C ILE A 82 -1.07 -3.06 2.47
N GLY A 83 -2.27 -3.56 2.19
CA GLY A 83 -2.48 -4.93 1.80
C GLY A 83 -3.26 -5.01 0.50
N ILE A 84 -2.84 -5.90 -0.40
CA ILE A 84 -3.60 -6.26 -1.60
C ILE A 84 -4.09 -7.68 -1.41
N GLU A 85 -5.41 -7.85 -1.44
CA GLU A 85 -6.01 -9.17 -1.39
C GLU A 85 -6.03 -9.80 -2.78
N SER A 86 -5.72 -11.09 -2.84
CA SER A 86 -5.89 -11.86 -4.06
C SER A 86 -7.35 -11.80 -4.52
N PRO A 87 -7.61 -11.66 -5.84
CA PRO A 87 -8.97 -11.48 -6.34
C PRO A 87 -9.82 -12.71 -6.00
N GLU A 88 -10.85 -12.52 -5.17
CA GLU A 88 -11.76 -13.61 -4.82
C GLU A 88 -12.78 -13.83 -5.93
N ARG A 89 -12.82 -15.04 -6.50
CA ARG A 89 -13.90 -15.44 -7.40
C ARG A 89 -15.15 -15.81 -6.59
N GLY A 90 -15.90 -14.81 -6.16
CA GLY A 90 -17.26 -14.99 -5.64
C GLY A 90 -18.26 -15.25 -6.77
N PHE A 91 -19.25 -16.11 -6.54
CA PHE A 91 -20.29 -16.42 -7.55
C PHE A 91 -21.11 -15.19 -7.99
N PHE A 92 -21.11 -14.11 -7.20
CA PHE A 92 -21.95 -12.91 -7.40
C PHE A 92 -21.19 -11.56 -7.37
N LYS A 93 -19.85 -11.54 -7.19
CA LYS A 93 -19.05 -10.29 -7.21
C LYS A 93 -18.18 -10.23 -8.48
N PRO A 94 -17.97 -9.05 -9.08
CA PRO A 94 -16.98 -8.89 -10.14
C PRO A 94 -15.61 -9.36 -9.63
N ILE A 95 -14.92 -10.20 -10.42
CA ILE A 95 -13.54 -10.62 -10.11
C ILE A 95 -12.67 -9.37 -10.21
N ARG A 96 -12.28 -8.83 -9.05
CA ARG A 96 -11.35 -7.70 -8.91
C ARG A 96 -10.59 -7.84 -7.61
N SER A 97 -9.31 -7.48 -7.63
CA SER A 97 -8.54 -7.35 -6.39
C SER A 97 -9.04 -6.16 -5.58
N HIS A 98 -9.05 -6.33 -4.27
CA HIS A 98 -9.31 -5.26 -3.33
C HIS A 98 -8.05 -4.99 -2.52
N TRP A 99 -8.01 -3.82 -1.89
CA TRP A 99 -6.91 -3.44 -1.05
C TRP A 99 -7.41 -2.84 0.24
N LYS A 100 -6.61 -3.05 1.27
CA LYS A 100 -6.90 -2.70 2.66
C LYS A 100 -5.74 -1.92 3.24
N VAL A 101 -6.03 -1.14 4.26
CA VAL A 101 -5.04 -0.36 4.98
C VAL A 101 -5.18 -0.57 6.47
N LYS A 102 -4.08 -0.33 7.17
CA LYS A 102 -3.96 -0.32 8.63
C LYS A 102 -3.01 0.81 9.00
N TYR A 103 -3.19 1.43 10.17
CA TYR A 103 -2.25 2.45 10.62
C TYR A 103 -2.22 2.59 12.15
N ASN A 104 -1.13 3.19 12.62
CA ASN A 104 -0.95 3.73 13.95
C ASN A 104 -0.44 5.17 13.81
N ASP A 105 -1.23 6.14 14.23
CA ASP A 105 -0.84 7.57 14.19
C ASP A 105 -0.24 8.06 15.52
N GLY A 106 0.05 7.14 16.46
CA GLY A 106 0.54 7.45 17.81
C GLY A 106 -0.57 7.74 18.82
N THR A 107 -1.78 8.08 18.35
CA THR A 107 -2.98 8.30 19.19
C THR A 107 -4.03 7.22 19.00
N THR A 108 -4.16 6.72 17.77
CA THR A 108 -5.15 5.77 17.30
C THR A 108 -4.46 4.66 16.54
N ILE A 109 -4.77 3.43 16.95
CA ILE A 109 -4.39 2.22 16.21
C ILE A 109 -5.65 1.72 15.52
N LYS A 110 -5.66 1.77 14.19
CA LYS A 110 -6.76 1.24 13.38
C LYS A 110 -6.30 -0.03 12.68
N ASP A 111 -6.96 -1.14 12.99
CA ASP A 111 -6.68 -2.43 12.35
C ASP A 111 -7.16 -2.46 10.89
N TRP A 112 -6.85 -3.53 10.16
CA TRP A 112 -7.13 -3.68 8.74
C TRP A 112 -8.58 -3.35 8.36
N PHE A 113 -8.75 -2.45 7.38
CA PHE A 113 -10.05 -2.11 6.80
C PHE A 113 -9.92 -1.78 5.31
N PHE A 114 -11.01 -1.96 4.57
CA PHE A 114 -11.13 -1.51 3.18
C PHE A 114 -11.52 -0.04 3.17
N PRO A 115 -10.75 0.84 2.50
CA PRO A 115 -11.10 2.27 2.42
C PRO A 115 -12.37 2.56 1.63
N SER A 116 -12.65 1.76 0.60
CA SER A 116 -13.85 1.85 -0.24
C SER A 116 -14.25 0.46 -0.74
N ASP A 117 -15.52 0.34 -1.14
CA ASP A 117 -16.04 -0.81 -1.88
C ASP A 117 -15.58 -0.79 -3.35
N ASP A 118 -15.27 0.38 -3.93
CA ASP A 118 -14.63 0.48 -5.24
C ASP A 118 -13.10 0.54 -5.07
N PRO A 119 -12.35 -0.49 -5.51
CA PRO A 119 -10.90 -0.52 -5.36
C PRO A 119 -10.18 0.58 -6.17
N SER A 120 -10.87 1.31 -7.04
CA SER A 120 -10.33 2.44 -7.82
C SER A 120 -10.31 3.75 -7.04
N ASP A 121 -11.09 3.85 -5.96
CA ASP A 121 -11.18 5.08 -5.18
C ASP A 121 -9.85 5.37 -4.46
N PRO A 122 -9.42 6.65 -4.38
CA PRO A 122 -8.24 7.02 -3.62
C PRO A 122 -8.50 6.99 -2.11
N TYR A 123 -7.43 6.98 -1.32
CA TYR A 123 -7.50 7.12 0.14
C TYR A 123 -6.41 8.05 0.66
N THR A 124 -6.72 8.81 1.69
CA THR A 124 -5.77 9.62 2.44
C THR A 124 -5.79 9.17 3.90
N PHE A 125 -4.62 8.90 4.46
CA PHE A 125 -4.52 8.56 5.87
C PHE A 125 -4.93 9.77 6.74
N PRO A 126 -5.36 9.55 7.99
CA PRO A 126 -5.80 10.64 8.84
C PRO A 126 -4.75 11.73 9.00
N SER A 127 -5.21 12.97 9.13
CA SER A 127 -4.35 14.13 9.37
C SER A 127 -3.66 14.12 10.73
N SER A 128 -3.91 13.15 11.60
CA SER A 128 -3.16 12.91 12.84
C SER A 128 -1.79 12.28 12.59
N MET A 129 -1.56 11.65 11.43
CA MET A 129 -0.22 11.16 11.03
C MET A 129 0.75 12.35 10.93
N ASP A 130 2.03 12.16 11.24
CA ASP A 130 3.04 13.23 11.16
C ASP A 130 3.33 13.72 9.73
N VAL A 131 2.92 12.95 8.73
CA VAL A 131 3.13 13.18 7.30
C VAL A 131 1.80 13.04 6.55
N ASP A 132 1.72 13.65 5.37
CA ASP A 132 0.60 13.43 4.45
C ASP A 132 0.86 12.18 3.63
N ILE A 133 0.08 11.13 3.87
CA ILE A 133 0.13 9.86 3.13
C ILE A 133 -1.15 9.73 2.31
N SER A 134 -0.98 9.56 1.01
CA SER A 134 -2.09 9.37 0.07
C SER A 134 -1.84 8.19 -0.84
N ILE A 135 -2.93 7.53 -1.23
CA ILE A 135 -2.95 6.39 -2.13
C ILE A 135 -3.84 6.78 -3.30
N THR A 136 -3.29 6.71 -4.51
CA THR A 136 -4.09 6.69 -5.73
C THR A 136 -4.10 5.26 -6.26
N SER A 137 -5.26 4.84 -6.76
CA SER A 137 -5.46 3.49 -7.28
C SER A 137 -5.87 3.53 -8.75
N HIS A 138 -5.37 2.58 -9.51
CA HIS A 138 -5.92 2.22 -10.82
C HIS A 138 -6.33 0.74 -10.77
N SER A 139 -7.65 0.50 -10.76
CA SER A 139 -8.20 -0.85 -10.71
C SER A 139 -9.03 -1.14 -11.96
N VAL A 140 -8.68 -2.24 -12.62
CA VAL A 140 -9.50 -2.86 -13.66
C VAL A 140 -9.74 -4.32 -13.27
N LYS A 141 -10.37 -5.10 -14.16
CA LYS A 141 -10.82 -6.46 -13.85
C LYS A 141 -9.71 -7.35 -13.25
N ASP A 142 -8.59 -7.47 -13.95
CA ASP A 142 -7.51 -8.38 -13.58
C ASP A 142 -6.24 -7.61 -13.15
N GLN A 143 -6.33 -6.28 -12.98
CA GLN A 143 -5.18 -5.46 -12.60
C GLN A 143 -5.50 -4.48 -11.47
N LEU A 144 -4.53 -4.29 -10.58
CA LEU A 144 -4.57 -3.29 -9.52
C LEU A 144 -3.19 -2.65 -9.33
N GLU A 145 -3.12 -1.35 -9.57
CA GLU A 145 -1.92 -0.55 -9.38
C GLU A 145 -2.17 0.47 -8.26
N LEU A 146 -1.35 0.42 -7.23
CA LEU A 146 -1.40 1.36 -6.12
C LEU A 146 -0.16 2.23 -6.11
N LYS A 147 -0.36 3.54 -6.08
CA LYS A 147 0.70 4.53 -5.88
C LYS A 147 0.52 5.22 -4.55
N ILE A 148 1.48 5.04 -3.67
CA ILE A 148 1.54 5.58 -2.31
C ILE A 148 2.52 6.74 -2.32
N THR A 149 2.03 7.94 -1.98
CA THR A 149 2.84 9.15 -1.90
C THR A 149 2.89 9.64 -0.47
N ILE A 150 4.11 9.86 0.02
CA ILE A 150 4.39 10.38 1.36
C ILE A 150 5.03 11.77 1.22
N LYS A 151 4.46 12.76 1.89
CA LYS A 151 4.91 14.16 1.85
C LYS A 151 5.00 14.73 3.26
N ASP A 152 5.91 15.68 3.43
CA ASP A 152 5.85 16.55 4.61
C ASP A 152 4.51 17.27 4.61
N LYS A 153 3.92 17.40 5.80
CA LYS A 153 2.84 18.37 5.98
C LYS A 153 3.36 19.74 5.62
N THR A 154 2.53 20.50 4.91
CA THR A 154 2.82 21.92 4.77
C THR A 154 2.84 22.51 6.17
N PRO A 155 3.90 23.26 6.57
CA PRO A 155 3.87 23.93 7.86
C PRO A 155 2.58 24.73 7.93
N ASN A 156 1.74 24.47 8.93
CA ASN A 156 0.57 25.30 9.17
C ASN A 156 1.11 26.73 9.30
N ALA A 157 0.88 27.54 8.28
CA ALA A 157 1.03 28.97 8.39
C ALA A 157 -0.13 29.46 9.27
N GLU A 158 -0.14 29.05 10.53
CA GLU A 158 -0.94 29.70 11.56
C GLU A 158 -0.30 31.06 11.79
N LEU A 159 -0.78 31.99 10.97
CA LEU A 159 -1.07 33.39 11.27
C LEU A 159 -0.38 33.88 12.55
N LYS A 160 0.80 34.47 12.35
CA LYS A 160 1.16 35.65 13.12
C LYS A 160 0.09 36.72 12.88
N SER A 161 -0.82 36.89 13.83
CA SER A 161 -1.59 38.12 14.01
C SER A 161 -1.97 38.25 15.47
#